data_AF-U2JDL9-F1
#
_entry.id   AF-U2JDL9-F1
#
_cell.length_a   1.000
_cell.length_b   1.000
_cell.length_c   1.000
_cell.angle_alpha   90.00
_cell.angle_beta   90.00
_cell.angle_gamma   90.00
#
_symmetry.space_group_name_H-M   'P 1'
#
loop_
_entity.id
_entity.type
_entity.pdbx_description
1 polymer ?
#
loop_
_entity_poly.entity_id
_entity_poly.type
_entity_poly.pdbx_seq_one_letter_code
_entity_poly.pdbx_strand_id
1 'polypeptide(L)'
;MKIDLQSIKYFLTTGMFLTTEHRSKRRNLFVRQLQKIYLAVKFFLERNHIDAATQLSFSTIMAIVPIASMIFAIANGFGFGEFIENQFREMLSAQPEAATWLLTLTQSYLIHAKTGLFIGIGLVIMLYSVFSLIRTVECAFDSIWQVKDSRPFSRIIIDYTAMMFLVPISIIILSGLSIYFYSFIENLNGLRFLGSIAGFSLRYLVPWAILTFMFIVLYVFMPNAKVKITKTIGPAMIASLSMLCLQAVYIHGQIFLTSYNAIYGSFAALPLFMLWILISWYICLFCAELSYTNQNLEYYECLIDAEDICHNDLMVMCATVLSHICQRFANDEPPHTALQIKAATHIPVRVTVDILHKLKEIDLISENHSPTTDEITYTPTHDTNNITVGEMIDRLESSPASKITLLGFLPNKAWNRDINNKVENIRAAYLNELKSINIKELISKPKE
;
A
#
# COMPACT_ATOMS: atom_id res chain seq x y z
N MET A 1 -9.72 -18.10 -35.27
CA MET A 1 -8.62 -18.22 -34.27
C MET A 1 -9.26 -18.51 -32.92
N LYS A 2 -9.37 -19.79 -32.51
CA LYS A 2 -9.92 -20.14 -31.19
C LYS A 2 -8.86 -19.80 -30.16
N ILE A 3 -9.09 -18.74 -29.38
CA ILE A 3 -8.19 -18.36 -28.30
C ILE A 3 -8.43 -19.36 -27.17
N ASP A 4 -7.42 -20.18 -26.88
CA ASP A 4 -7.48 -21.21 -25.84
C ASP A 4 -7.34 -20.57 -24.44
N LEU A 5 -8.22 -20.94 -23.51
CA LEU A 5 -8.24 -20.37 -22.16
C LEU A 5 -6.94 -20.67 -21.40
N GLN A 6 -6.30 -21.81 -21.68
CA GLN A 6 -4.99 -22.15 -21.12
C GLN A 6 -3.89 -21.24 -21.67
N SER A 7 -3.96 -20.87 -22.95
CA SER A 7 -3.01 -19.93 -23.56
C SER A 7 -3.13 -18.52 -22.98
N ILE A 8 -4.35 -18.06 -22.67
CA ILE A 8 -4.59 -16.78 -21.98
C ILE A 8 -4.04 -16.84 -20.56
N LYS A 9 -4.32 -17.91 -19.82
CA LYS A 9 -3.83 -18.08 -18.45
C LYS A 9 -2.30 -18.07 -18.42
N TYR A 10 -1.64 -18.87 -19.27
CA TYR A 10 -0.19 -18.90 -19.39
C TYR A 10 0.39 -17.54 -19.80
N PHE A 11 -0.24 -16.84 -20.74
CA PHE A 11 0.20 -15.51 -21.14
C PHE A 11 0.09 -14.53 -19.96
N LEU A 12 -1.02 -14.52 -19.22
CA LEU A 12 -1.22 -13.62 -18.09
C LEU A 12 -0.29 -13.93 -16.91
N THR A 13 0.01 -15.21 -16.64
CA THR A 13 0.83 -15.62 -15.48
C THR A 13 2.33 -15.63 -15.77
N THR A 14 2.74 -16.03 -16.98
CA THR A 14 4.14 -16.37 -17.28
C THR A 14 4.64 -15.65 -18.54
N GLY A 15 3.87 -15.70 -19.63
CA GLY A 15 4.26 -15.13 -20.93
C GLY A 15 4.31 -13.60 -20.99
N MET A 16 3.64 -12.89 -20.08
CA MET A 16 3.67 -11.44 -19.99
C MET A 16 4.99 -10.94 -19.40
N PHE A 17 5.58 -11.72 -18.50
CA PHE A 17 6.77 -11.37 -17.71
C PHE A 17 8.09 -11.76 -18.38
N LEU A 18 8.07 -12.72 -19.31
CA LEU A 18 9.23 -13.07 -20.12
C LEU A 18 9.62 -11.92 -21.07
N THR A 19 10.78 -11.30 -20.81
CA THR A 19 11.39 -10.28 -21.66
C THR A 19 11.69 -10.87 -23.03
N THR A 20 10.91 -10.43 -24.02
CA THR A 20 11.16 -10.74 -25.43
C THR A 20 11.71 -9.48 -26.07
N GLU A 21 13.01 -9.47 -26.42
CA GLU A 21 13.76 -8.35 -27.01
C GLU A 21 13.15 -7.79 -28.31
N HIS A 22 12.13 -8.45 -28.89
CA HIS A 22 11.49 -8.09 -30.16
C HIS A 22 10.04 -7.58 -30.05
N ARG A 23 9.69 -6.77 -29.03
CA ARG A 23 8.36 -6.12 -28.96
C ARG A 23 8.39 -4.65 -29.41
N SER A 24 7.45 -4.27 -30.29
CA SER A 24 7.17 -2.86 -30.65
C SER A 24 6.87 -1.99 -29.41
N LYS A 25 7.33 -0.73 -29.39
CA LYS A 25 7.22 0.20 -28.24
C LYS A 25 5.79 0.32 -27.69
N ARG A 26 4.77 0.38 -28.56
CA ARG A 26 3.35 0.47 -28.14
C ARG A 26 2.86 -0.82 -27.48
N ARG A 27 3.26 -1.97 -28.01
CA ARG A 27 2.92 -3.28 -27.45
C ARG A 27 3.60 -3.50 -26.10
N ASN A 28 4.84 -3.04 -25.94
CA ASN A 28 5.55 -3.10 -24.65
C ASN A 28 4.86 -2.22 -23.58
N LEU A 29 4.42 -1.01 -23.95
CA LEU A 29 3.68 -0.13 -23.04
C LEU A 29 2.34 -0.76 -22.61
N PHE A 30 1.57 -1.33 -23.54
CA PHE A 30 0.31 -2.00 -23.22
C PHE A 30 0.51 -3.21 -22.30
N VAL A 31 1.53 -4.02 -22.59
CA VAL A 31 1.91 -5.18 -21.77
C VAL A 31 2.28 -4.73 -20.35
N ARG A 32 3.09 -3.68 -20.20
CA ARG A 32 3.45 -3.12 -18.89
C ARG A 32 2.23 -2.62 -18.10
N GLN A 33 1.24 -2.03 -18.76
CA GLN A 33 0.01 -1.61 -18.08
C GLN A 33 -0.82 -2.81 -17.63
N LEU A 34 -0.92 -3.86 -18.45
CA LEU A 34 -1.56 -5.11 -18.07
C LEU A 34 -0.83 -5.81 -16.91
N GLN A 35 0.51 -5.81 -16.89
CA GLN A 35 1.29 -6.37 -15.78
C GLN A 35 0.94 -5.66 -14.46
N LYS A 36 0.88 -4.33 -14.46
CA LYS A 36 0.53 -3.54 -13.27
C LYS A 36 -0.86 -3.88 -12.75
N ILE A 37 -1.86 -3.93 -13.64
CA ILE A 37 -3.24 -4.25 -13.25
C ILE A 37 -3.33 -5.69 -12.74
N TYR A 38 -2.69 -6.64 -13.44
CA TYR A 38 -2.68 -8.04 -13.02
C TYR A 38 -2.02 -8.21 -11.64
N LEU A 39 -0.85 -7.61 -11.42
CA LEU A 39 -0.18 -7.63 -10.12
C LEU A 39 -1.02 -6.95 -9.04
N ALA A 40 -1.65 -5.82 -9.34
CA ALA A 40 -2.50 -5.12 -8.38
C ALA A 40 -3.69 -6.00 -7.98
N VAL A 41 -4.36 -6.68 -8.92
CA VAL A 41 -5.44 -7.63 -8.62
C VAL A 41 -4.91 -8.82 -7.82
N LYS A 42 -3.78 -9.40 -8.22
CA LYS A 42 -3.15 -10.54 -7.53
C LYS A 42 -2.84 -10.17 -6.06
N PHE A 43 -2.12 -9.09 -5.84
CA PHE A 43 -1.76 -8.64 -4.49
C PHE A 43 -2.99 -8.22 -3.67
N PHE A 44 -3.98 -7.57 -4.28
CA PHE A 44 -5.22 -7.23 -3.59
C PHE A 44 -5.95 -8.44 -3.02
N LEU A 45 -5.93 -9.57 -3.73
CA LEU A 45 -6.53 -10.83 -3.30
C LEU A 45 -5.63 -11.61 -2.32
N GLU A 46 -4.33 -11.72 -2.62
CA GLU A 46 -3.39 -12.54 -1.83
C GLU A 46 -3.01 -11.88 -0.49
N ARG A 47 -3.01 -10.55 -0.40
CA ARG A 47 -2.61 -9.81 0.82
C ARG A 47 -3.79 -9.46 1.73
N ASN A 48 -4.95 -10.10 1.55
CA ASN A 48 -6.16 -9.88 2.35
C ASN A 48 -6.60 -8.40 2.45
N HIS A 49 -6.38 -7.60 1.39
CA HIS A 49 -6.83 -6.20 1.38
C HIS A 49 -8.37 -6.07 1.37
N ILE A 50 -9.07 -7.17 1.05
CA ILE A 50 -10.52 -7.30 1.21
C ILE A 50 -10.94 -7.17 2.68
N ASP A 51 -10.23 -7.83 3.58
CA ASP A 51 -10.52 -7.79 5.01
C ASP A 51 -10.24 -6.39 5.58
N ALA A 52 -9.15 -5.76 5.12
CA ALA A 52 -8.82 -4.39 5.48
C ALA A 52 -9.92 -3.40 5.07
N ALA A 53 -10.48 -3.51 3.86
CA ALA A 53 -11.61 -2.68 3.42
C ALA A 53 -12.86 -2.88 4.30
N THR A 54 -13.12 -4.12 4.72
CA THR A 54 -14.23 -4.45 5.62
C THR A 54 -14.02 -3.85 7.00
N GLN A 55 -12.83 -3.98 7.58
CA GLN A 55 -12.46 -3.36 8.85
C GLN A 55 -12.60 -1.83 8.77
N LEU A 56 -12.08 -1.21 7.72
CA LEU A 56 -12.16 0.24 7.51
C LEU A 56 -13.60 0.74 7.38
N SER A 57 -14.46 0.02 6.66
CA SER A 57 -15.86 0.40 6.53
C SER A 57 -16.58 0.35 7.88
N PHE A 58 -16.37 -0.71 8.68
CA PHE A 58 -16.90 -0.80 10.03
C PHE A 58 -16.36 0.30 10.95
N SER A 59 -15.05 0.54 10.95
CA SER A 59 -14.43 1.62 11.73
C SER A 59 -14.96 3.00 11.34
N THR A 60 -15.21 3.23 10.05
CA THR A 60 -15.79 4.49 9.55
C THR A 60 -17.20 4.69 10.10
N ILE A 61 -18.06 3.66 10.03
CA ILE A 61 -19.43 3.71 10.55
C ILE A 61 -19.43 3.98 12.06
N MET A 62 -18.58 3.28 12.81
CA MET A 62 -18.47 3.48 14.27
C MET A 62 -17.96 4.88 14.63
N ALA A 63 -17.08 5.47 13.81
CA ALA A 63 -16.55 6.81 14.03
C ALA A 63 -17.53 7.93 13.67
N ILE A 64 -18.46 7.71 12.72
CA ILE A 64 -19.42 8.73 12.30
C ILE A 64 -20.31 9.20 13.46
N VAL A 65 -20.77 8.29 14.33
CA VAL A 65 -21.71 8.64 15.41
C VAL A 65 -21.08 9.61 16.44
N PRO A 66 -19.91 9.32 17.05
CA PRO A 66 -19.25 10.25 17.95
C PRO A 66 -18.88 11.59 17.29
N ILE A 67 -18.45 11.58 16.02
CA ILE A 67 -18.10 12.79 15.28
C ILE A 67 -19.34 13.66 15.07
N ALA A 68 -20.43 13.06 14.60
CA ALA A 68 -21.70 13.77 14.40
C ALA A 68 -22.18 14.39 15.72
N SER A 69 -22.22 13.61 16.80
CA SER A 69 -22.60 14.10 18.13
C SER A 69 -21.77 15.31 18.58
N MET A 70 -20.45 15.29 18.33
CA MET A 70 -19.58 16.42 18.70
C MET A 70 -19.82 17.65 17.82
N ILE A 71 -20.03 17.48 16.51
CA ILE A 71 -20.37 18.58 15.60
C ILE A 71 -21.63 19.29 16.10
N PHE A 72 -22.67 18.53 16.47
CA PHE A 72 -23.89 19.09 17.03
C PHE A 72 -23.66 19.78 18.38
N ALA A 73 -22.89 19.17 19.29
CA ALA A 73 -22.59 19.77 20.59
C ALA A 73 -21.85 21.12 20.45
N ILE A 74 -20.84 21.18 19.57
CA ILE A 74 -20.08 22.40 19.27
C ILE A 74 -21.00 23.43 18.62
N ALA A 75 -21.74 23.06 17.56
CA ALA A 75 -22.62 23.97 16.85
C ALA A 75 -23.64 24.63 17.79
N ASN A 76 -24.25 23.86 18.69
CA ASN A 76 -25.17 24.40 19.69
C ASN A 76 -24.46 25.30 20.71
N GLY A 77 -23.25 24.95 21.15
CA GLY A 77 -22.44 25.80 22.03
C GLY A 77 -22.10 27.18 21.42
N PHE A 78 -22.00 27.26 20.10
CA PHE A 78 -21.75 28.51 19.35
C PHE A 78 -23.03 29.16 18.78
N GLY A 79 -24.22 28.61 19.05
CA GLY A 79 -25.50 29.16 18.56
C GLY A 79 -25.87 28.81 17.12
N PHE A 80 -25.16 27.90 16.46
CA PHE A 80 -25.42 27.40 15.09
C PHE A 80 -26.28 26.12 15.07
N GLY A 81 -26.91 25.74 16.18
CA GLY A 81 -27.67 24.49 16.31
C GLY A 81 -28.79 24.35 15.26
N GLU A 82 -29.64 25.37 15.13
CA GLU A 82 -30.74 25.38 14.16
C GLU A 82 -30.26 25.32 12.70
N PHE A 83 -29.15 26.00 12.39
CA PHE A 83 -28.55 25.96 11.05
C PHE A 83 -28.09 24.55 10.68
N ILE A 84 -27.40 23.86 11.59
CA ILE A 84 -26.93 22.49 11.37
C ILE A 84 -28.12 21.51 11.32
N GLU A 85 -29.14 21.67 12.17
CA GLU A 85 -30.37 20.88 12.09
C GLU A 85 -31.05 21.02 10.72
N ASN A 86 -31.20 22.24 10.21
CA ASN A 86 -31.78 22.48 8.89
C ASN A 86 -30.95 21.86 7.77
N GLN A 87 -29.62 22.01 7.79
CA GLN A 87 -28.73 21.37 6.81
C GLN A 87 -28.82 19.83 6.86
N PHE A 88 -28.91 19.23 8.05
CA PHE A 88 -29.07 17.77 8.17
C PHE A 88 -30.44 17.31 7.66
N ARG A 89 -31.52 18.07 7.92
CA ARG A 89 -32.86 17.78 7.37
C ARG A 89 -32.87 17.84 5.85
N GLU A 90 -32.17 18.81 5.26
CA GLU A 90 -32.03 18.92 3.81
C GLU A 90 -31.19 17.78 3.22
N MET A 91 -30.06 17.45 3.84
CA MET A 91 -29.15 16.40 3.39
C MET A 91 -29.76 14.99 3.51
N LEU A 92 -30.58 14.75 4.54
CA LEU A 92 -31.35 13.52 4.74
C LEU A 92 -32.82 13.67 4.31
N SER A 93 -33.14 14.61 3.43
CA SER A 93 -34.51 14.81 2.92
C SER A 93 -35.09 13.55 2.26
N ALA A 94 -34.24 12.71 1.67
CA ALA A 94 -34.60 11.41 1.12
C ALA A 94 -34.79 10.29 2.17
N GLN A 95 -34.52 10.56 3.45
CA GLN A 95 -34.63 9.65 4.60
C GLN A 95 -35.08 10.38 5.88
N PRO A 96 -36.36 10.80 5.94
CA PRO A 96 -36.88 11.63 7.02
C PRO A 96 -36.83 10.94 8.40
N GLU A 97 -36.88 9.60 8.48
CA GLU A 97 -36.76 8.83 9.72
C GLU A 97 -35.33 8.82 10.28
N ALA A 98 -34.30 8.70 9.43
CA ALA A 98 -32.91 8.80 9.86
C ALA A 98 -32.56 10.22 10.32
N ALA A 99 -33.10 11.24 9.62
CA ALA A 99 -32.99 12.64 10.02
C ALA A 99 -33.62 12.89 11.39
N THR A 100 -34.85 12.42 11.61
CA THR A 100 -35.54 12.58 12.90
C THR A 100 -34.88 11.77 14.02
N TRP A 101 -34.37 10.57 13.76
CA TRP A 101 -33.62 9.80 14.75
C TRP A 101 -32.32 10.50 15.17
N LEU A 102 -31.53 10.99 14.21
CA LEU A 102 -30.32 11.78 14.48
C LEU A 102 -30.65 13.06 15.26
N LEU A 103 -31.71 13.78 14.88
CA LEU A 103 -32.13 14.99 15.58
C LEU A 103 -32.62 14.71 16.99
N THR A 104 -33.36 13.62 17.20
CA THR A 104 -33.81 13.19 18.53
C THR A 104 -32.62 12.76 19.41
N LEU A 105 -31.64 12.07 18.83
CA LEU A 105 -30.36 11.80 19.49
C LEU A 105 -29.66 13.10 19.87
N THR A 106 -29.53 14.06 18.96
CA THR A 106 -28.85 15.33 19.26
C THR A 106 -29.59 16.16 20.31
N GLN A 107 -30.92 16.19 20.28
CA GLN A 107 -31.75 16.86 21.28
C GLN A 107 -31.65 16.18 22.66
N SER A 108 -31.67 14.84 22.71
CA SER A 108 -31.44 14.12 23.97
C SER A 108 -30.01 14.35 24.52
N TYR A 109 -29.00 14.41 23.66
CA TYR A 109 -27.65 14.81 24.05
C TYR A 109 -27.59 16.24 24.59
N LEU A 110 -28.31 17.20 24.00
CA LEU A 110 -28.36 18.60 24.48
C LEU A 110 -29.02 18.75 25.85
N ILE A 111 -30.10 17.99 26.10
CA ILE A 111 -30.79 18.00 27.39
C ILE A 111 -29.86 17.49 28.51
N HIS A 112 -29.01 16.50 28.21
CA HIS A 112 -28.04 15.93 29.14
C HIS A 112 -26.66 16.63 29.12
N ALA A 113 -26.38 17.48 28.14
CA ALA A 113 -25.11 18.22 28.01
C ALA A 113 -24.96 19.37 29.03
N LYS A 114 -26.05 19.81 29.69
CA LYS A 114 -26.04 20.89 30.69
C LYS A 114 -25.11 20.64 31.89
N THR A 115 -24.66 19.41 32.11
CA THR A 115 -23.76 19.02 33.22
C THR A 115 -22.26 19.04 32.88
N GLY A 116 -21.84 19.39 31.66
CA GLY A 116 -20.42 19.52 31.24
C GLY A 116 -19.63 18.20 31.17
N LEU A 117 -19.87 17.26 32.08
CA LEU A 117 -19.25 15.94 32.16
C LEU A 117 -19.54 15.08 30.91
N PHE A 118 -20.78 15.12 30.41
CA PHE A 118 -21.19 14.38 29.21
C PHE A 118 -20.50 14.87 27.94
N ILE A 119 -20.23 16.18 27.84
CA ILE A 119 -19.47 16.76 26.72
C ILE A 119 -18.02 16.28 26.78
N GLY A 120 -17.41 16.24 27.98
CA GLY A 120 -16.05 15.73 28.17
C GLY A 120 -15.90 14.26 27.79
N ILE A 121 -16.81 13.39 28.25
CA ILE A 121 -16.81 11.96 27.90
C ILE A 121 -17.04 11.76 26.39
N GLY A 122 -18.00 12.48 25.81
CA GLY A 122 -18.27 12.44 24.37
C GLY A 122 -17.06 12.86 23.53
N LEU A 123 -16.33 13.89 23.94
CA LEU A 123 -15.10 14.33 23.29
C LEU A 123 -14.02 13.25 23.35
N VAL A 124 -13.81 12.58 24.50
CA VAL A 124 -12.83 11.49 24.61
C VAL A 124 -13.20 10.32 23.68
N ILE A 125 -14.47 9.93 23.63
CA ILE A 125 -14.95 8.86 22.74
C ILE A 125 -14.79 9.25 21.27
N MET A 126 -15.08 10.50 20.91
CA MET A 126 -14.87 11.01 19.55
C MET A 126 -13.40 10.97 19.16
N LEU A 127 -12.52 11.52 20.01
CA LEU A 127 -11.08 11.50 19.77
C LEU A 127 -10.59 10.07 19.60
N TYR A 128 -10.94 9.17 20.52
CA TYR A 128 -10.60 7.75 20.41
C TYR A 128 -11.04 7.15 19.08
N SER A 129 -12.27 7.43 18.63
CA SER A 129 -12.82 6.90 17.38
C SER A 129 -12.08 7.42 16.14
N VAL A 130 -11.75 8.71 16.10
CA VAL A 130 -10.98 9.31 15.01
C VAL A 130 -9.55 8.76 14.98
N PHE A 131 -8.89 8.69 16.13
CA PHE A 131 -7.55 8.10 16.25
C PHE A 131 -7.54 6.63 15.79
N SER A 132 -8.55 5.86 16.20
CA SER A 132 -8.72 4.46 15.80
C SER A 132 -8.92 4.30 14.28
N LEU A 133 -9.72 5.19 13.67
CA LEU A 133 -9.94 5.20 12.23
C LEU A 133 -8.64 5.54 11.48
N ILE A 134 -7.96 6.63 11.84
CA ILE A 134 -6.69 7.04 11.21
C ILE A 134 -5.66 5.92 11.30
N ARG A 135 -5.54 5.28 12.47
CA ARG A 135 -4.62 4.15 12.68
C ARG A 135 -4.94 2.97 11.77
N THR A 136 -6.20 2.61 11.66
CA THR A 136 -6.64 1.51 10.79
C THR A 136 -6.34 1.81 9.33
N VAL A 137 -6.55 3.06 8.89
CA VAL A 137 -6.19 3.51 7.54
C VAL A 137 -4.68 3.41 7.35
N GLU A 138 -3.87 3.88 8.30
CA GLU A 138 -2.42 3.84 8.18
C GLU A 138 -1.93 2.40 8.07
N CYS A 139 -2.37 1.50 8.95
CA CYS A 139 -1.98 0.10 8.89
C CYS A 139 -2.35 -0.57 7.55
N ALA A 140 -3.49 -0.22 6.96
CA ALA A 140 -3.88 -0.72 5.64
C ALA A 140 -2.93 -0.22 4.53
N PHE A 141 -2.58 1.07 4.56
CA PHE A 141 -1.64 1.67 3.61
C PHE A 141 -0.21 1.15 3.81
N ASP A 142 0.26 1.03 5.04
CA ASP A 142 1.58 0.48 5.36
C ASP A 142 1.70 -0.98 4.93
N SER A 143 0.63 -1.77 5.06
CA SER A 143 0.57 -3.14 4.53
C SER A 143 0.71 -3.18 3.00
N ILE A 144 0.03 -2.30 2.28
CA ILE A 144 0.17 -2.15 0.81
C ILE A 144 1.62 -1.80 0.46
N TRP A 145 2.20 -0.83 1.16
CA TRP A 145 3.57 -0.36 0.94
C TRP A 145 4.66 -1.25 1.55
N GLN A 146 4.28 -2.34 2.22
CA GLN A 146 5.18 -3.33 2.85
C GLN A 146 6.13 -2.70 3.89
N VAL A 147 5.66 -1.68 4.61
CA VAL A 147 6.42 -1.03 5.69
C VAL A 147 6.44 -1.94 6.92
N LYS A 148 7.63 -2.34 7.36
CA LYS A 148 7.82 -3.23 8.52
C LYS A 148 7.95 -2.48 9.86
N ASP A 149 8.36 -1.22 9.82
CA ASP A 149 8.68 -0.46 11.02
C ASP A 149 7.52 0.42 11.49
N SER A 150 7.18 0.29 12.77
CA SER A 150 6.19 1.14 13.42
C SER A 150 6.79 2.53 13.73
N ARG A 151 6.01 3.60 13.50
CA ARG A 151 6.43 4.96 13.84
C ARG A 151 6.69 5.10 15.36
N PRO A 152 7.67 5.94 15.77
CA PRO A 152 7.86 6.26 17.19
C PRO A 152 6.61 6.98 17.75
N PHE A 153 6.20 6.63 18.97
CA PHE A 153 4.96 7.06 19.59
C PHE A 153 4.75 8.59 19.63
N SER A 154 5.83 9.36 19.80
CA SER A 154 5.79 10.83 19.78
C SER A 154 5.39 11.42 18.44
N ARG A 155 5.80 10.79 17.34
CA ARG A 155 5.48 11.24 15.97
C ARG A 155 4.05 10.88 15.59
N ILE A 156 3.55 9.74 16.09
CA ILE A 156 2.15 9.34 15.94
C ILE A 156 1.21 10.40 16.51
N ILE A 157 1.46 10.90 17.72
CA ILE A 157 0.60 11.92 18.35
C ILE A 157 0.55 13.20 17.50
N ILE A 158 1.70 13.69 17.03
CA ILE A 158 1.79 14.93 16.25
C ILE A 158 1.11 14.77 14.89
N ASP A 159 1.48 13.73 14.15
CA ASP A 159 0.98 13.49 12.78
C ASP A 159 -0.53 13.23 12.79
N TYR A 160 -1.03 12.44 13.75
CA TYR A 160 -2.46 12.12 13.82
C TYR A 160 -3.28 13.32 14.27
N THR A 161 -2.76 14.13 15.21
CA THR A 161 -3.42 15.38 15.61
C THR A 161 -3.48 16.33 14.41
N ALA A 162 -2.41 16.44 13.63
CA ALA A 162 -2.40 17.25 12.42
C ALA A 162 -3.43 16.75 11.39
N MET A 163 -3.48 15.43 11.12
CA MET A 163 -4.47 14.83 10.21
C MET A 163 -5.91 15.02 10.69
N MET A 164 -6.15 14.92 12.01
CA MET A 164 -7.47 15.09 12.61
C MET A 164 -8.06 16.48 12.30
N PHE A 165 -7.25 17.53 12.28
CA PHE A 165 -7.70 18.87 11.91
C PHE A 165 -7.63 19.12 10.40
N LEU A 166 -6.55 18.69 9.76
CA LEU A 166 -6.28 18.95 8.34
C LEU A 166 -7.32 18.30 7.43
N VAL A 167 -7.70 17.05 7.68
CA VAL A 167 -8.65 16.31 6.83
C VAL A 167 -10.03 16.99 6.82
N PRO A 168 -10.71 17.24 7.96
CA PRO A 168 -11.99 17.94 7.96
C PRO A 168 -11.93 19.36 7.37
N ILE A 169 -10.89 20.13 7.72
CA ILE A 169 -10.71 21.49 7.19
C ILE A 169 -10.54 21.45 5.67
N SER A 170 -9.75 20.51 5.15
CA SER A 170 -9.57 20.35 3.71
C SER A 170 -10.88 20.01 3.00
N ILE A 171 -11.70 19.11 3.57
CA ILE A 171 -13.02 18.77 3.03
C ILE A 171 -13.92 20.01 2.98
N ILE A 172 -13.96 20.83 4.05
CA ILE A 172 -14.78 22.04 4.10
C ILE A 172 -14.33 23.06 3.04
N ILE A 173 -13.02 23.35 2.96
CA ILE A 173 -12.47 24.30 2.00
C ILE A 173 -12.75 23.85 0.56
N LEU A 174 -12.53 22.57 0.27
CA LEU A 174 -12.72 22.02 -1.07
C LEU A 174 -14.20 21.93 -1.46
N SER A 175 -15.08 21.62 -0.51
CA SER A 175 -16.53 21.66 -0.72
C SER A 175 -17.01 23.08 -0.97
N GLY A 176 -16.50 24.06 -0.20
CA GLY A 176 -16.79 25.48 -0.40
C GLY A 176 -16.31 26.00 -1.75
N LEU A 177 -15.11 25.61 -2.19
CA LEU A 177 -14.59 25.89 -3.54
C LEU A 177 -15.51 25.31 -4.61
N SER A 178 -15.97 24.07 -4.46
CA SER A 178 -16.89 23.43 -5.40
C SER A 178 -18.21 24.21 -5.55
N ILE A 179 -18.81 24.65 -4.42
CA ILE A 179 -20.04 25.45 -4.40
C ILE A 179 -19.81 26.84 -5.02
N TYR A 180 -18.67 27.48 -4.73
CA TYR A 180 -18.30 28.76 -5.32
C TYR A 180 -18.16 28.65 -6.84
N PHE A 181 -17.47 27.62 -7.34
CA PHE A 181 -17.36 27.36 -8.78
C PHE A 181 -18.73 27.06 -9.41
N TYR A 182 -19.61 26.32 -8.73
CA TYR A 182 -20.97 26.08 -9.20
C TYR A 182 -21.76 27.38 -9.39
N SER A 183 -21.72 28.25 -8.38
CA SER A 183 -22.41 29.55 -8.40
C SER A 183 -21.81 30.49 -9.45
N PHE A 184 -20.50 30.44 -9.66
CA PHE A 184 -19.81 31.20 -10.71
C PHE A 184 -20.25 30.78 -12.13
N ILE A 185 -20.49 29.47 -12.36
CA ILE A 185 -21.00 28.96 -13.64
C ILE A 185 -22.40 29.47 -13.93
N GLU A 186 -23.27 29.48 -12.92
CA GLU A 186 -24.65 29.94 -13.07
C GLU A 186 -24.71 31.41 -13.52
N ASN A 187 -23.78 32.24 -13.01
CA ASN A 187 -23.61 33.63 -13.43
C ASN A 187 -23.02 33.78 -14.86
N LEU A 188 -22.27 32.80 -15.36
CA LEU A 188 -21.64 32.82 -16.70
C LEU A 188 -22.57 32.32 -17.82
N ASN A 189 -23.69 31.66 -17.49
CA ASN A 189 -24.65 31.15 -18.48
C ASN A 189 -25.28 32.23 -19.38
N GLY A 190 -25.06 33.53 -19.10
CA GLY A 190 -25.40 34.63 -20.01
C GLY A 190 -24.61 34.67 -21.34
N LEU A 191 -23.46 33.99 -21.43
CA LEU A 191 -22.62 33.91 -22.63
C LEU A 191 -22.79 32.56 -23.35
N ARG A 192 -23.78 32.48 -24.24
CA ARG A 192 -24.35 31.23 -24.82
C ARG A 192 -23.38 30.21 -25.44
N PHE A 193 -22.18 30.61 -25.88
CA PHE A 193 -21.21 29.70 -26.53
C PHE A 193 -20.01 29.35 -25.64
N LEU A 194 -19.47 30.31 -24.88
CA LEU A 194 -18.48 30.01 -23.83
C LEU A 194 -19.11 29.23 -22.66
N GLY A 195 -20.37 29.53 -22.31
CA GLY A 195 -21.08 28.91 -21.19
C GLY A 195 -21.35 27.41 -21.35
N SER A 196 -21.45 26.87 -22.58
CA SER A 196 -21.76 25.44 -22.77
C SER A 196 -20.53 24.53 -22.62
N ILE A 197 -19.37 24.93 -23.17
CA ILE A 197 -18.11 24.18 -23.01
C ILE A 197 -17.51 24.46 -21.63
N ALA A 198 -17.47 25.74 -21.20
CA ALA A 198 -17.02 26.08 -19.86
C ALA A 198 -17.95 25.49 -18.79
N GLY A 199 -19.26 25.44 -19.03
CA GLY A 199 -20.22 24.83 -18.12
C GLY A 199 -20.00 23.32 -17.93
N PHE A 200 -19.73 22.57 -19.01
CA PHE A 200 -19.42 21.14 -18.90
C PHE A 200 -18.07 20.89 -18.22
N SER A 201 -17.00 21.58 -18.68
CA SER A 201 -15.67 21.44 -18.08
C SER A 201 -15.70 21.84 -16.60
N LEU A 202 -16.28 22.97 -16.24
CA LEU A 202 -16.24 23.45 -14.86
C LEU A 202 -17.19 22.66 -13.94
N ARG A 203 -18.27 22.07 -14.45
CA ARG A 203 -19.22 21.25 -13.65
C ARG A 203 -18.73 19.83 -13.36
N TYR A 204 -18.03 19.18 -14.29
CA TYR A 204 -17.58 17.79 -14.12
C TYR A 204 -16.08 17.66 -13.88
N LEU A 205 -15.25 18.47 -14.55
CA LEU A 205 -13.79 18.38 -14.45
C LEU A 205 -13.29 18.93 -13.12
N VAL A 206 -13.89 20.01 -12.58
CA VAL A 206 -13.41 20.62 -11.32
C VAL A 206 -13.64 19.69 -10.12
N PRO A 207 -14.85 19.13 -9.88
CA PRO A 207 -15.04 18.17 -8.80
C PRO A 207 -14.14 16.93 -8.96
N TRP A 208 -13.97 16.45 -10.19
CA TRP A 208 -13.07 15.33 -10.48
C TRP A 208 -11.60 15.66 -10.21
N ALA A 209 -11.14 16.85 -10.58
CA ALA A 209 -9.77 17.31 -10.34
C ALA A 209 -9.49 17.51 -8.85
N ILE A 210 -10.44 18.10 -8.11
CA ILE A 210 -10.39 18.24 -6.64
C ILE A 210 -10.29 16.86 -5.98
N LEU A 211 -11.15 15.93 -6.39
CA LEU A 211 -11.16 14.58 -5.84
C LEU A 211 -9.87 13.81 -6.20
N THR A 212 -9.35 14.00 -7.41
CA THR A 212 -8.05 13.45 -7.84
C THR A 212 -6.94 13.99 -6.94
N PHE A 213 -6.91 15.31 -6.69
CA PHE A 213 -5.93 15.92 -5.81
C PHE A 213 -6.00 15.35 -4.39
N MET A 214 -7.21 15.15 -3.85
CA MET A 214 -7.40 14.50 -2.54
C MET A 214 -6.84 13.08 -2.50
N PHE A 215 -7.09 12.26 -3.53
CA PHE A 215 -6.51 10.92 -3.61
C PHE A 215 -4.98 10.94 -3.76
N ILE A 216 -4.41 11.90 -4.50
CA ILE A 216 -2.94 12.06 -4.58
C ILE A 216 -2.38 12.35 -3.19
N VAL A 217 -2.97 13.30 -2.46
CA VAL A 217 -2.55 13.64 -1.10
C VAL A 217 -2.66 12.41 -0.20
N LEU A 218 -3.80 11.72 -0.20
CA LEU A 218 -4.01 10.51 0.58
C LEU A 218 -2.95 9.44 0.26
N TYR A 219 -2.73 9.13 -1.01
CA TYR A 219 -1.81 8.07 -1.42
C TYR A 219 -0.33 8.38 -1.16
N VAL A 220 0.03 9.66 -1.04
CA VAL A 220 1.39 10.10 -0.77
C VAL A 220 1.67 10.28 0.73
N PHE A 221 0.70 10.83 1.48
CA PHE A 221 0.90 11.17 2.90
C PHE A 221 0.49 10.06 3.87
N MET A 222 -0.47 9.22 3.50
CA MET A 222 -0.95 8.17 4.39
C MET A 222 0.09 7.08 4.69
N PRO A 223 0.78 6.49 3.69
CA PRO A 223 1.75 5.45 3.97
C PRO A 223 3.02 6.02 4.60
N ASN A 224 3.63 5.27 5.50
CA ASN A 224 4.95 5.58 6.06
C ASN A 224 6.09 5.15 5.11
N ALA A 225 5.97 5.50 3.82
CA ALA A 225 6.93 5.17 2.77
C ALA A 225 7.14 6.37 1.82
N LYS A 226 8.30 6.46 1.14
CA LYS A 226 8.52 7.54 0.16
C LYS A 226 7.80 7.22 -1.16
N VAL A 227 6.60 7.78 -1.31
CA VAL A 227 5.77 7.62 -2.52
C VAL A 227 6.11 8.66 -3.58
N LYS A 228 6.41 8.23 -4.81
CA LYS A 228 6.64 9.13 -5.94
C LYS A 228 5.31 9.65 -6.48
N ILE A 229 5.06 10.96 -6.38
CA ILE A 229 3.82 11.61 -6.84
C ILE A 229 3.49 11.25 -8.31
N THR A 230 4.50 11.19 -9.18
CA THR A 230 4.31 10.83 -10.60
C THR A 230 3.72 9.43 -10.80
N LYS A 231 3.87 8.53 -9.83
CA LYS A 231 3.33 7.17 -9.87
C LYS A 231 1.92 7.06 -9.27
N THR A 232 1.45 8.05 -8.53
CA THR A 232 0.11 8.07 -7.91
C THR A 232 -0.94 8.81 -8.75
N ILE A 233 -0.54 9.71 -9.66
CA ILE A 233 -1.49 10.52 -10.47
C ILE A 233 -2.47 9.63 -11.25
N GLY A 234 -1.98 8.64 -11.98
CA GLY A 234 -2.82 7.74 -12.78
C GLY A 234 -3.85 6.96 -11.92
N PRO A 235 -3.41 6.26 -10.87
CA PRO A 235 -4.32 5.60 -9.93
C PRO A 235 -5.31 6.56 -9.25
N ALA A 236 -4.89 7.76 -8.86
CA ALA A 236 -5.78 8.75 -8.24
C ALA A 236 -6.87 9.27 -9.20
N MET A 237 -6.56 9.41 -10.48
CA MET A 237 -7.54 9.74 -11.53
C MET A 237 -8.58 8.61 -11.70
N ILE A 238 -8.15 7.35 -11.62
CA ILE A 238 -9.04 6.18 -11.69
C ILE A 238 -9.91 6.09 -10.44
N ALA A 239 -9.34 6.31 -9.26
CA ALA A 239 -10.04 6.29 -7.98
C ALA A 239 -11.14 7.36 -7.94
N SER A 240 -10.79 8.61 -8.28
CA SER A 240 -11.73 9.73 -8.29
C SER A 240 -12.86 9.53 -9.30
N LEU A 241 -12.56 9.06 -10.51
CA LEU A 241 -13.60 8.76 -11.51
C LEU A 241 -14.54 7.65 -11.00
N SER A 242 -13.97 6.58 -10.44
CA SER A 242 -14.75 5.45 -9.90
C SER A 242 -15.62 5.88 -8.72
N MET A 243 -15.13 6.77 -7.86
CA MET A 243 -15.90 7.35 -6.76
C MET A 243 -17.06 8.20 -7.24
N LEU A 244 -16.88 9.03 -8.28
CA LEU A 244 -17.97 9.81 -8.87
C LEU A 244 -19.03 8.91 -9.50
N CYS A 245 -18.61 7.84 -10.19
CA CYS A 245 -19.53 6.83 -10.71
C CYS A 245 -20.28 6.13 -9.57
N LEU A 246 -19.60 5.74 -8.49
CA LEU A 246 -20.20 5.11 -7.32
C LEU A 246 -21.21 6.06 -6.64
N GLN A 247 -20.89 7.35 -6.54
CA GLN A 247 -21.78 8.36 -6.01
C GLN A 247 -23.06 8.49 -6.85
N ALA A 248 -22.94 8.51 -8.18
CA ALA A 248 -24.09 8.52 -9.08
C ALA A 248 -24.96 7.26 -8.91
N VAL A 249 -24.33 6.08 -8.84
CA VAL A 249 -25.02 4.80 -8.59
C VAL A 249 -25.75 4.83 -7.25
N TYR A 250 -25.14 5.36 -6.20
CA TYR A 250 -25.75 5.49 -4.88
C TYR A 250 -26.99 6.40 -4.91
N ILE A 251 -26.88 7.59 -5.50
CA ILE A 251 -27.99 8.55 -5.58
C ILE A 251 -29.16 7.96 -6.37
N HIS A 252 -28.90 7.40 -7.55
CA HIS A 252 -29.95 6.79 -8.38
C HIS A 252 -30.53 5.52 -7.74
N GLY A 253 -29.69 4.71 -7.08
CA GLY A 253 -30.13 3.52 -6.36
C GLY A 253 -31.05 3.86 -5.19
N GLN A 254 -30.74 4.94 -4.46
CA GLN A 254 -31.59 5.42 -3.37
C GLN A 254 -32.95 5.90 -3.89
N ILE A 255 -32.98 6.72 -4.95
CA ILE A 255 -34.23 7.18 -5.57
C ILE A 255 -35.09 6.00 -6.03
N PHE A 256 -34.47 4.99 -6.66
CA PHE A 256 -35.14 3.79 -7.13
C PHE A 256 -35.78 2.98 -5.99
N LEU A 257 -35.04 2.76 -4.90
CA LEU A 257 -35.53 1.98 -3.74
C LEU A 257 -36.61 2.73 -2.95
N THR A 258 -36.48 4.05 -2.79
CA THR A 258 -37.51 4.87 -2.13
C THR A 258 -38.82 4.92 -2.94
N SER A 259 -38.77 4.73 -4.26
CA SER A 259 -39.95 4.71 -5.13
C SER A 259 -40.78 3.41 -5.06
N TYR A 260 -40.24 2.29 -4.56
CA TYR A 260 -40.88 0.97 -4.67
C TYR A 260 -41.69 0.52 -3.45
N ASN A 261 -41.59 1.20 -2.29
CA ASN A 261 -42.52 1.16 -1.13
C ASN A 261 -41.87 1.91 0.04
N ALA A 262 -42.60 2.83 0.71
CA ALA A 262 -42.05 3.67 1.78
C ALA A 262 -41.38 2.89 2.94
N ILE A 263 -41.91 1.70 3.27
CA ILE A 263 -41.38 0.83 4.33
C ILE A 263 -40.01 0.25 3.94
N TYR A 264 -39.86 -0.19 2.68
CA TYR A 264 -38.59 -0.75 2.20
C TYR A 264 -37.57 0.34 1.87
N GLY A 265 -38.01 1.53 1.45
CA GLY A 265 -37.16 2.69 1.20
C GLY A 265 -36.44 3.20 2.46
N SER A 266 -37.15 3.32 3.58
CA SER A 266 -36.55 3.79 4.85
C SER A 266 -35.59 2.76 5.47
N PHE A 267 -35.87 1.45 5.34
CA PHE A 267 -34.98 0.41 5.83
C PHE A 267 -33.74 0.19 4.93
N ALA A 268 -33.90 0.25 3.60
CA ALA A 268 -32.81 -0.02 2.64
C ALA A 268 -31.71 1.05 2.64
N ALA A 269 -32.04 2.24 3.12
CA ALA A 269 -31.16 3.36 3.42
C ALA A 269 -29.80 2.98 4.03
N LEU A 270 -29.85 2.35 5.21
CA LEU A 270 -28.67 2.09 6.03
C LEU A 270 -27.79 1.00 5.39
N PRO A 271 -28.31 -0.17 4.97
CA PRO A 271 -27.52 -1.16 4.24
C PRO A 271 -26.90 -0.61 2.95
N LEU A 272 -27.63 0.23 2.20
CA LEU A 272 -27.09 0.85 0.98
C LEU A 272 -25.94 1.80 1.30
N PHE A 273 -26.05 2.58 2.38
CA PHE A 273 -24.97 3.44 2.86
C PHE A 273 -23.74 2.64 3.32
N MET A 274 -23.95 1.53 4.04
CA MET A 274 -22.86 0.61 4.43
C MET A 274 -22.16 0.03 3.19
N LEU A 275 -22.93 -0.39 2.19
CA LEU A 275 -22.39 -0.90 0.92
C LEU A 275 -21.60 0.19 0.17
N TRP A 276 -22.10 1.42 0.16
CA TRP A 276 -21.42 2.55 -0.46
C TRP A 276 -20.07 2.82 0.20
N ILE A 277 -19.99 2.83 1.54
CA ILE A 277 -18.71 2.95 2.27
C ILE A 277 -17.78 1.78 1.95
N LEU A 278 -18.30 0.55 1.94
CA LEU A 278 -17.49 -0.64 1.66
C LEU A 278 -16.87 -0.58 0.25
N ILE A 279 -17.68 -0.29 -0.78
CA ILE A 279 -17.19 -0.17 -2.16
C ILE A 279 -16.22 1.02 -2.29
N SER A 280 -16.47 2.10 -1.55
CA SER A 280 -15.55 3.24 -1.49
C SER A 280 -14.17 2.82 -1.00
N TRP A 281 -14.09 2.03 0.08
CA TRP A 281 -12.81 1.50 0.57
C TRP A 281 -12.17 0.50 -0.39
N TYR A 282 -12.95 -0.34 -1.07
CA TYR A 282 -12.41 -1.22 -2.12
C TYR A 282 -11.75 -0.43 -3.25
N ILE A 283 -12.42 0.61 -3.77
CA ILE A 283 -11.87 1.48 -4.82
C ILE A 283 -10.58 2.16 -4.32
N CYS A 284 -10.63 2.70 -3.10
CA CYS A 284 -9.52 3.43 -2.50
C CYS A 284 -8.27 2.56 -2.34
N LEU A 285 -8.41 1.39 -1.71
CA LEU A 285 -7.30 0.47 -1.47
C LEU A 285 -6.79 -0.17 -2.76
N PHE A 286 -7.68 -0.52 -3.69
CA PHE A 286 -7.26 -1.08 -4.99
C PHE A 286 -6.40 -0.09 -5.78
N CYS A 287 -6.77 1.20 -5.79
CA CYS A 287 -5.97 2.23 -6.47
C CYS A 287 -4.70 2.60 -5.69
N ALA A 288 -4.68 2.43 -4.36
CA ALA A 288 -3.44 2.51 -3.57
C ALA A 288 -2.47 1.37 -3.94
N GLU A 289 -2.95 0.13 -4.07
CA GLU A 289 -2.17 -1.01 -4.56
C GLU A 289 -1.68 -0.81 -6.00
N LEU A 290 -2.52 -0.21 -6.86
CA LEU A 290 -2.11 0.16 -8.21
C LEU A 290 -0.99 1.22 -8.20
N SER A 291 -0.99 2.12 -7.22
CA SER A 291 0.11 3.09 -7.02
C SER A 291 1.41 2.38 -6.63
N TYR A 292 1.34 1.43 -5.70
CA TYR A 292 2.47 0.60 -5.30
C TYR A 292 3.05 -0.18 -6.48
N THR A 293 2.21 -0.91 -7.23
CA THR A 293 2.66 -1.68 -8.41
C THR A 293 3.19 -0.79 -9.53
N ASN A 294 2.67 0.43 -9.71
CA ASN A 294 3.20 1.38 -10.69
C ASN A 294 4.59 1.90 -10.33
N GLN A 295 4.91 1.99 -9.04
CA GLN A 295 6.24 2.34 -8.54
C GLN A 295 7.20 1.14 -8.55
N ASN A 296 6.72 -0.05 -8.17
CA ASN A 296 7.56 -1.22 -7.91
C ASN A 296 7.49 -2.31 -8.98
N LEU A 297 6.93 -2.03 -10.16
CA LEU A 297 6.78 -3.03 -11.25
C LEU A 297 8.10 -3.76 -11.57
N GLU A 298 9.22 -3.04 -11.54
CA GLU A 298 10.54 -3.59 -11.86
C GLU A 298 10.97 -4.70 -10.89
N TYR A 299 10.47 -4.68 -9.64
CA TYR A 299 10.69 -5.73 -8.64
C TYR A 299 10.03 -7.07 -9.01
N TYR A 300 9.01 -7.05 -9.87
CA TYR A 300 8.17 -8.21 -10.20
C TYR A 300 8.27 -8.63 -11.67
N GLU A 301 9.27 -8.15 -12.41
CA GLU A 301 9.48 -8.52 -13.83
C GLU A 301 9.74 -10.03 -14.02
N CYS A 302 10.11 -10.77 -12.98
CA CYS A 302 10.21 -12.23 -13.00
C CYS A 302 9.56 -12.82 -11.74
N LEU A 303 8.49 -13.60 -11.91
CA LEU A 303 7.79 -14.32 -10.84
C LEU A 303 8.49 -15.65 -10.50
N ILE A 304 9.82 -15.68 -10.51
CA ILE A 304 10.57 -16.83 -10.00
C ILE A 304 10.85 -16.53 -8.54
N ASP A 305 10.30 -17.35 -7.65
CA ASP A 305 10.61 -17.28 -6.23
C ASP A 305 11.99 -17.93 -6.02
N ALA A 306 12.81 -17.40 -5.10
CA ALA A 306 14.11 -18.01 -4.80
C ALA A 306 13.97 -19.48 -4.34
N GLU A 307 12.79 -19.87 -3.84
CA GLU A 307 12.44 -21.24 -3.44
C GLU A 307 12.30 -22.20 -4.63
N ASP A 308 11.98 -21.70 -5.82
CA ASP A 308 11.88 -22.51 -7.04
C ASP A 308 13.24 -22.73 -7.71
N ILE A 309 14.29 -22.07 -7.22
CA ILE A 309 15.66 -22.13 -7.77
C ILE A 309 16.41 -23.29 -7.11
N CYS A 310 17.10 -24.08 -7.93
CA CYS A 310 17.96 -25.15 -7.41
C CYS A 310 19.01 -24.58 -6.44
N HIS A 311 19.26 -25.29 -5.34
CA HIS A 311 20.18 -24.83 -4.29
C HIS A 311 21.57 -24.44 -4.84
N ASN A 312 22.10 -25.21 -5.79
CA ASN A 312 23.40 -24.92 -6.40
C ASN A 312 23.38 -23.61 -7.20
N ASP A 313 22.32 -23.36 -7.96
CA ASP A 313 22.16 -22.13 -8.73
C ASP A 313 21.99 -20.92 -7.80
N LEU A 314 21.27 -21.09 -6.69
CA LEU A 314 21.13 -20.07 -5.65
C LEU A 314 22.49 -19.70 -5.04
N MET A 315 23.34 -20.70 -4.74
CA MET A 315 24.69 -20.45 -4.22
C MET A 315 25.55 -19.66 -5.21
N VAL A 316 25.48 -19.97 -6.51
CA VAL A 316 26.17 -19.20 -7.56
C VAL A 316 25.64 -17.77 -7.64
N MET A 317 24.32 -17.58 -7.57
CA MET A 317 23.71 -16.25 -7.57
C MET A 317 24.11 -15.44 -6.32
N CYS A 318 24.11 -16.06 -5.13
CA CYS A 318 24.61 -15.45 -3.89
C CYS A 318 26.07 -15.00 -4.04
N ALA A 319 26.93 -15.89 -4.54
CA ALA A 319 28.34 -15.59 -4.77
C ALA A 319 28.51 -14.43 -5.76
N THR A 320 27.71 -14.40 -6.83
CA THR A 320 27.73 -13.33 -7.84
C THR A 320 27.32 -11.98 -7.24
N VAL A 321 26.20 -11.94 -6.49
CA VAL A 321 25.73 -10.70 -5.83
C VAL A 321 26.77 -10.21 -4.80
N LEU A 322 27.28 -11.10 -3.96
CA LEU A 322 28.27 -10.75 -2.94
C LEU A 322 29.60 -10.29 -3.57
N SER A 323 30.05 -10.95 -4.64
CA SER A 323 31.24 -10.56 -5.41
C SER A 323 31.10 -9.13 -5.95
N HIS A 324 29.96 -8.81 -6.57
CA HIS A 324 29.69 -7.48 -7.11
C HIS A 324 29.76 -6.39 -6.02
N ILE A 325 29.16 -6.65 -4.85
CA ILE A 325 29.20 -5.72 -3.71
C ILE A 325 30.65 -5.54 -3.21
N CYS A 326 31.39 -6.64 -3.04
CA CYS A 326 32.77 -6.61 -2.54
C CYS A 326 33.72 -5.90 -3.51
N GLN A 327 33.57 -6.11 -4.82
CA GLN A 327 34.39 -5.43 -5.83
C GLN A 327 34.19 -3.92 -5.83
N ARG A 328 32.94 -3.47 -5.76
CA ARG A 328 32.64 -2.03 -5.72
C ARG A 328 33.24 -1.40 -4.47
N PHE A 329 33.09 -2.05 -3.32
CA PHE A 329 33.68 -1.59 -2.08
C PHE A 329 35.22 -1.54 -2.15
N ALA A 330 35.86 -2.59 -2.69
CA ALA A 330 37.32 -2.64 -2.84
C ALA A 330 37.88 -1.60 -3.84
N ASN A 331 37.06 -1.13 -4.77
CA ASN A 331 37.42 -0.10 -5.76
C ASN A 331 36.99 1.32 -5.33
N ASP A 332 36.55 1.52 -4.08
CA ASP A 332 36.02 2.80 -3.57
C ASP A 332 34.84 3.37 -4.40
N GLU A 333 34.08 2.49 -5.05
CA GLU A 333 32.92 2.88 -5.85
C GLU A 333 31.64 2.99 -4.98
N PRO A 334 30.67 3.85 -5.33
CA PRO A 334 29.46 4.03 -4.53
C PRO A 334 28.64 2.73 -4.46
N PRO A 335 28.04 2.41 -3.29
CA PRO A 335 27.28 1.19 -3.08
C PRO A 335 25.99 1.21 -3.91
N HIS A 336 25.57 0.03 -4.35
CA HIS A 336 24.43 -0.12 -5.26
C HIS A 336 23.14 -0.50 -4.52
N THR A 337 22.02 -0.07 -5.10
CA THR A 337 20.68 -0.56 -4.74
C THR A 337 20.39 -1.92 -5.36
N ALA A 338 19.38 -2.63 -4.85
CA ALA A 338 18.95 -3.92 -5.43
C ALA A 338 18.64 -3.83 -6.95
N LEU A 339 18.09 -2.70 -7.42
CA LEU A 339 17.81 -2.47 -8.84
C LEU A 339 19.09 -2.29 -9.67
N GLN A 340 20.09 -1.58 -9.12
CA GLN A 340 21.39 -1.40 -9.77
C GLN A 340 22.20 -2.71 -9.77
N ILE A 341 22.08 -3.54 -8.73
CA ILE A 341 22.68 -4.88 -8.68
C ILE A 341 22.05 -5.76 -9.77
N LYS A 342 20.71 -5.80 -9.89
CA LYS A 342 20.01 -6.48 -10.98
C LYS A 342 20.50 -6.03 -12.36
N ALA A 343 20.70 -4.72 -12.55
CA ALA A 343 21.19 -4.19 -13.83
C ALA A 343 22.61 -4.67 -14.17
N ALA A 344 23.45 -4.91 -13.15
CA ALA A 344 24.83 -5.35 -13.33
C ALA A 344 24.96 -6.88 -13.45
N THR A 345 24.21 -7.65 -12.64
CA THR A 345 24.34 -9.12 -12.58
C THR A 345 23.35 -9.85 -13.48
N HIS A 346 22.35 -9.14 -14.02
CA HIS A 346 21.21 -9.71 -14.74
C HIS A 346 20.34 -10.69 -13.94
N ILE A 347 20.61 -10.85 -12.64
CA ILE A 347 19.79 -11.66 -11.73
C ILE A 347 18.47 -10.91 -11.51
N PRO A 348 17.30 -11.57 -11.61
CA PRO A 348 16.03 -10.93 -11.33
C PRO A 348 16.04 -10.25 -9.95
N VAL A 349 15.52 -9.03 -9.89
CA VAL A 349 15.60 -8.22 -8.67
C VAL A 349 14.88 -8.86 -7.48
N ARG A 350 13.82 -9.64 -7.71
CA ARG A 350 13.16 -10.42 -6.63
C ARG A 350 14.15 -11.39 -5.97
N VAL A 351 14.80 -12.21 -6.79
CA VAL A 351 15.86 -13.14 -6.35
C VAL A 351 17.01 -12.37 -5.72
N THR A 352 17.37 -11.22 -6.28
CA THR A 352 18.41 -10.34 -5.72
C THR A 352 18.05 -9.87 -4.31
N VAL A 353 16.81 -9.42 -4.07
CA VAL A 353 16.33 -8.99 -2.74
C VAL A 353 16.34 -10.15 -1.75
N ASP A 354 15.88 -11.34 -2.16
CA ASP A 354 15.90 -12.53 -1.30
C ASP A 354 17.33 -12.94 -0.94
N ILE A 355 18.26 -12.88 -1.90
CA ILE A 355 19.70 -13.11 -1.69
C ILE A 355 20.26 -12.07 -0.71
N LEU A 356 19.98 -10.78 -0.93
CA LEU A 356 20.46 -9.71 -0.04
C LEU A 356 19.94 -9.89 1.38
N HIS A 357 18.67 -10.28 1.56
CA HIS A 357 18.12 -10.60 2.87
C HIS A 357 18.86 -11.76 3.53
N LYS A 358 19.10 -12.86 2.82
CA LYS A 358 19.86 -14.00 3.33
C LYS A 358 21.29 -13.62 3.70
N LEU A 359 21.97 -12.85 2.86
CA LEU A 359 23.34 -12.37 3.09
C LEU A 359 23.42 -11.42 4.30
N LYS A 360 22.38 -10.63 4.54
CA LYS A 360 22.24 -9.77 5.72
C LYS A 360 22.03 -10.60 6.99
N GLU A 361 21.15 -11.61 6.96
CA GLU A 361 20.90 -12.50 8.10
C GLU A 361 22.15 -13.23 8.58
N ILE A 362 23.06 -13.55 7.67
CA ILE A 362 24.35 -14.20 7.98
C ILE A 362 25.52 -13.23 8.20
N ASP A 363 25.23 -11.93 8.29
CA ASP A 363 26.18 -10.87 8.62
C ASP A 363 27.37 -10.76 7.64
N LEU A 364 27.12 -10.97 6.34
CA LEU A 364 28.11 -10.72 5.28
C LEU A 364 27.93 -9.34 4.62
N ILE A 365 26.72 -8.79 4.68
CA ILE A 365 26.41 -7.46 4.15
C ILE A 365 25.57 -6.65 5.14
N SER A 366 25.71 -5.33 5.09
CA SER A 366 24.94 -4.36 5.86
C SER A 366 24.07 -3.50 4.93
N GLU A 367 22.89 -3.12 5.43
CA GLU A 367 22.00 -2.17 4.77
C GLU A 367 22.31 -0.74 5.21
N ASN A 368 22.61 0.12 4.24
CA ASN A 368 22.84 1.54 4.47
C ASN A 368 21.63 2.32 4.00
N HIS A 369 21.00 3.02 4.94
CA HIS A 369 19.88 3.91 4.67
C HIS A 369 20.41 5.32 4.41
N SER A 370 20.25 5.82 3.18
CA SER A 370 20.55 7.21 2.90
C SER A 370 19.53 8.13 3.59
N PRO A 371 19.96 9.17 4.33
CA PRO A 371 19.04 10.12 4.96
C PRO A 371 18.29 10.98 3.94
N THR A 372 18.80 11.10 2.71
CA THR A 372 18.24 11.95 1.65
C THR A 372 17.41 11.16 0.64
N THR A 373 17.85 9.95 0.27
CA THR A 373 17.20 9.04 -0.69
C THR A 373 16.68 7.79 0.03
N ASP A 374 15.48 7.29 -0.27
CA ASP A 374 14.94 6.01 0.29
C ASP A 374 15.64 4.76 -0.26
N GLU A 375 16.80 4.96 -0.86
CA GLU A 375 17.54 3.93 -1.56
C GLU A 375 18.38 3.18 -0.53
N ILE A 376 17.98 1.93 -0.27
CA ILE A 376 18.77 0.99 0.52
C ILE A 376 19.93 0.55 -0.36
N THR A 377 21.14 0.86 0.11
CA THR A 377 22.38 0.44 -0.54
C THR A 377 23.08 -0.59 0.34
N TYR A 378 23.89 -1.46 -0.27
CA TYR A 378 24.49 -2.59 0.42
C TYR A 378 26.01 -2.50 0.41
N THR A 379 26.62 -2.74 1.57
CA THR A 379 28.08 -2.79 1.75
C THR A 379 28.49 -4.07 2.48
N PRO A 380 29.72 -4.56 2.30
CA PRO A 380 30.22 -5.68 3.09
C PRO A 380 30.38 -5.28 4.57
N THR A 381 30.18 -6.22 5.48
CA THR A 381 30.32 -6.02 6.95
C THR A 381 31.78 -6.03 7.41
N HIS A 382 32.64 -6.73 6.69
CA HIS A 382 34.04 -6.95 7.04
C HIS A 382 34.96 -6.80 5.83
N ASP A 383 36.27 -6.91 6.05
CA ASP A 383 37.28 -6.80 5.00
C ASP A 383 37.02 -7.79 3.85
N THR A 384 36.82 -7.25 2.65
CA THR A 384 36.62 -7.98 1.40
C THR A 384 37.74 -8.98 1.07
N ASN A 385 38.95 -8.79 1.62
CA ASN A 385 40.06 -9.75 1.45
C ASN A 385 39.84 -11.06 2.21
N ASN A 386 39.03 -11.04 3.26
CA ASN A 386 38.77 -12.20 4.11
C ASN A 386 37.48 -12.93 3.74
N ILE A 387 36.59 -12.29 2.96
CA ILE A 387 35.33 -12.89 2.53
C ILE A 387 35.61 -13.88 1.38
N THR A 388 35.35 -15.16 1.64
CA THR A 388 35.62 -16.26 0.71
C THR A 388 34.35 -17.00 0.31
N VAL A 389 34.40 -17.74 -0.80
CA VAL A 389 33.26 -18.57 -1.25
C VAL A 389 32.91 -19.62 -0.20
N GLY A 390 33.91 -20.25 0.41
CA GLY A 390 33.71 -21.25 1.45
C GLY A 390 33.07 -20.68 2.72
N GLU A 391 33.45 -19.47 3.14
CA GLU A 391 32.80 -18.79 4.27
C GLU A 391 31.33 -18.47 3.97
N MET A 392 31.03 -17.96 2.77
CA MET A 392 29.66 -17.66 2.37
C MET A 392 28.76 -18.90 2.42
N ILE A 393 29.22 -20.01 1.82
CA ILE A 393 28.46 -21.26 1.77
C ILE A 393 28.26 -21.83 3.18
N ASP A 394 29.32 -21.86 4.00
CA ASP A 394 29.23 -22.39 5.37
C ASP A 394 28.22 -21.61 6.22
N ARG A 395 28.21 -20.27 6.12
CA ARG A 395 27.25 -19.44 6.84
C ARG A 395 25.81 -19.59 6.30
N LEU A 396 25.63 -19.69 4.98
CA LEU A 396 24.31 -19.91 4.37
C LEU A 396 23.71 -21.27 4.73
N GLU A 397 24.52 -22.34 4.70
CA GLU A 397 24.08 -23.69 5.08
C GLU A 397 23.82 -23.85 6.58
N SER A 398 24.55 -23.09 7.41
CA SER A 398 24.41 -23.13 8.87
C SER A 398 23.24 -22.29 9.40
N SER A 399 22.55 -21.54 8.52
CA SER A 399 21.40 -20.72 8.86
C SER A 399 20.09 -21.29 8.30
N PRO A 400 19.05 -21.51 9.12
CA PRO A 400 18.97 -21.27 10.55
C PRO A 400 19.77 -22.29 11.37
N ALA A 401 20.24 -21.88 12.55
CA ALA A 401 21.04 -22.72 13.44
C ALA A 401 20.39 -24.09 13.68
N SER A 402 21.20 -25.15 13.61
CA SER A 402 20.73 -26.53 13.76
C SER A 402 20.00 -26.74 15.09
N LYS A 403 18.71 -27.08 15.00
CA LYS A 403 17.85 -27.46 16.14
C LYS A 403 17.73 -28.97 16.29
N ILE A 404 18.62 -29.74 15.68
CA ILE A 404 18.58 -31.21 15.66
C ILE A 404 18.48 -31.81 17.09
N THR A 405 19.17 -31.18 18.06
CA THR A 405 19.11 -31.60 19.47
C THR A 405 17.71 -31.43 20.09
N LEU A 406 16.94 -30.41 19.68
CA LEU A 406 15.56 -30.19 20.14
C LEU A 406 14.59 -31.25 19.57
N LEU A 407 14.94 -31.87 18.44
CA LEU A 407 14.18 -32.98 17.85
C LEU A 407 14.50 -34.34 18.50
N GLY A 408 15.39 -34.38 19.49
CA GLY A 408 15.84 -35.62 20.13
C GLY A 408 16.72 -36.51 19.23
N PHE A 409 17.08 -36.04 18.05
CA PHE A 409 17.95 -36.75 17.12
C PHE A 409 19.42 -36.45 17.43
N LEU A 410 20.21 -37.49 17.64
CA LEU A 410 21.66 -37.39 17.83
C LEU A 410 22.33 -38.23 16.73
N PRO A 411 22.98 -37.60 15.73
CA PRO A 411 23.66 -38.31 14.63
C PRO A 411 24.60 -39.41 15.15
N ASN A 412 25.34 -39.11 16.21
CA ASN A 412 26.28 -40.03 16.88
C ASN A 412 25.63 -41.29 17.48
N LYS A 413 24.31 -41.29 17.72
CA LYS A 413 23.56 -42.47 18.19
C LYS A 413 22.90 -43.24 17.05
N ALA A 414 22.60 -42.58 15.93
CA ALA A 414 21.89 -43.18 14.80
C ALA A 414 22.86 -43.72 13.71
N TRP A 415 24.02 -43.10 13.55
CA TRP A 415 25.00 -43.43 12.53
C TRP A 415 26.21 -44.13 13.15
N ASN A 416 26.88 -44.97 12.36
CA ASN A 416 28.20 -45.47 12.74
C ASN A 416 29.15 -44.28 12.88
N ARG A 417 29.84 -44.19 14.02
CA ARG A 417 30.77 -43.11 14.36
C ARG A 417 31.85 -42.90 13.29
N ASP A 418 32.39 -43.97 12.72
CA ASP A 418 33.44 -43.87 11.69
C ASP A 418 32.90 -43.28 10.39
N ILE A 419 31.65 -43.61 10.04
CA ILE A 419 30.98 -43.06 8.85
C ILE A 419 30.62 -41.59 9.09
N ASN A 420 30.11 -41.24 10.27
CA ASN A 420 29.80 -39.86 10.61
C ASN A 420 31.05 -38.96 10.55
N ASN A 421 32.15 -39.41 11.16
CA ASN A 421 33.44 -38.71 11.10
C ASN A 421 33.94 -38.56 9.65
N LYS A 422 33.76 -39.59 8.81
CA LYS A 422 34.15 -39.52 7.40
C LYS A 422 33.35 -38.47 6.63
N VAL A 423 32.03 -38.38 6.85
CA VAL A 423 31.17 -37.38 6.21
C VAL A 423 31.53 -35.97 6.69
N GLU A 424 31.73 -35.78 7.98
CA GLU A 424 32.17 -34.49 8.54
C GLU A 424 33.52 -34.04 7.97
N ASN A 425 34.48 -34.97 7.84
CA ASN A 425 35.80 -34.68 7.26
C ASN A 425 35.71 -34.30 5.77
N ILE A 426 34.87 -34.98 4.98
CA ILE A 426 34.68 -34.65 3.56
C ILE A 426 34.05 -33.26 3.42
N ARG A 427 33.03 -32.94 4.24
CA ARG A 427 32.43 -31.60 4.25
C ARG A 427 33.44 -30.52 4.63
N ALA A 428 34.26 -30.77 5.66
CA ALA A 428 35.29 -29.84 6.09
C ALA A 428 36.36 -29.62 4.99
N ALA A 429 36.77 -30.67 4.28
CA ALA A 429 37.70 -30.56 3.16
C ALA A 429 37.12 -29.72 2.02
N TYR A 430 35.87 -29.99 1.63
CA TYR A 430 35.14 -29.22 0.61
C TYR A 430 35.08 -27.72 0.95
N LEU A 431 34.70 -27.38 2.19
CA LEU A 431 34.63 -25.98 2.62
C LEU A 431 36.01 -25.32 2.68
N ASN A 432 37.04 -26.04 3.11
CA ASN A 432 38.41 -25.52 3.17
C ASN A 432 39.00 -25.24 1.79
N GLU A 433 38.72 -26.08 0.79
CA GLU A 433 39.11 -25.79 -0.60
C GLU A 433 38.43 -24.52 -1.10
N LEU A 434 37.13 -24.33 -0.82
CA LEU A 434 36.40 -23.14 -1.22
C LEU A 434 36.80 -21.87 -0.46
N LYS A 435 37.37 -21.98 0.74
CA LYS A 435 37.97 -20.85 1.46
C LYS A 435 39.22 -20.30 0.78
N SER A 436 39.84 -21.03 -0.13
CA SER A 436 40.98 -20.51 -0.92
C SER A 436 40.55 -19.50 -1.99
N ILE A 437 39.26 -19.46 -2.34
CA ILE A 437 38.70 -18.61 -3.39
C ILE A 437 38.12 -17.34 -2.77
N ASN A 438 38.74 -16.19 -3.04
CA ASN A 438 38.21 -14.90 -2.59
C ASN A 438 36.96 -14.52 -3.41
N ILE A 439 35.91 -14.06 -2.72
CA ILE A 439 34.63 -13.73 -3.35
C ILE A 439 34.77 -12.62 -4.41
N LYS A 440 35.68 -11.65 -4.21
CA LYS A 440 35.83 -10.49 -5.09
C LYS A 440 36.46 -10.83 -6.43
N GLU A 441 37.02 -12.03 -6.60
CA GLU A 441 37.70 -12.44 -7.84
C GLU A 441 36.75 -13.16 -8.82
N LEU A 442 35.52 -13.46 -8.41
CA LEU A 442 34.56 -14.24 -9.21
C LEU A 442 34.07 -13.52 -10.47
N ILE A 443 33.86 -12.20 -10.41
CA ILE A 443 33.37 -11.43 -11.56
C ILE A 443 34.55 -10.76 -12.25
N SER A 444 34.92 -11.20 -13.45
CA SER A 444 35.87 -10.43 -14.26
C SER A 444 35.16 -9.21 -14.86
N LYS A 445 35.77 -8.01 -14.78
CA LYS A 445 35.30 -6.87 -15.58
C LYS A 445 35.24 -7.34 -17.05
N PRO A 446 34.15 -7.07 -17.81
CA PRO A 446 34.21 -7.24 -19.25
C PRO A 446 35.39 -6.40 -19.74
N LYS A 447 36.31 -7.01 -20.49
CA LYS A 447 37.36 -6.26 -21.19
C LYS A 447 36.64 -5.21 -22.05
N GLU A 448 36.93 -3.93 -21.79
CA GLU A 448 36.44 -2.79 -22.57
C GLU A 448 36.70 -2.95 -24.06
#